data_AF-A0A5D8ZHS5-F1
#
_entry.id   AF-A0A5D8ZHS5-F1
#
_cell.length_a   1.000
_cell.length_b   1.000
_cell.length_c   1.000
_cell.angle_alpha   90.00
_cell.angle_beta   90.00
_cell.angle_gamma   90.00
#
_symmetry.space_group_name_H-M   'P 1'
#
loop_
_entity.id
_entity.type
_entity.pdbx_description
1 polymer ?
#
loop_
_entity_poly.entity_id
_entity_poly.type
_entity_poly.pdbx_seq_one_letter_code
_entity_poly.pdbx_strand_id
1 'polypeptide(L)'
;MRWTFVLCLLAAAMVFGQKITWEEGRKLTWDNFKSPVNKKNNPDVAAYTHCGWEFSSIKSSNPKAPVTITITTIFNEEKSWKDIKKIDDYILLHEQKHFDIAELFVRKFRKAVAEKIRTSGDYNKYFKTIYDGISTDYQNFQMAYDRETRHGINKEKQAEYNNTISEQLDNLKSYQAP
;
A
#
# COMPACT_ATOMS: atom_id res chain seq x y z
N MET A 1 49.50 36.95 0.47
CA MET A 1 48.64 35.92 1.09
C MET A 1 47.41 35.72 0.20
N ARG A 2 47.29 34.59 -0.51
CA ARG A 2 46.11 34.26 -1.33
C ARG A 2 45.11 33.50 -0.47
N TRP A 3 43.93 34.07 -0.28
CA TRP A 3 42.81 33.40 0.39
C TRP A 3 42.07 32.56 -0.63
N THR A 4 42.11 31.23 -0.49
CA THR A 4 41.21 30.32 -1.22
C THR A 4 39.93 30.16 -0.42
N PHE A 5 38.82 30.66 -0.96
CA PHE A 5 37.48 30.38 -0.45
C PHE A 5 36.99 29.08 -1.09
N VAL A 6 36.85 28.01 -0.29
CA VAL A 6 36.22 26.76 -0.75
C VAL A 6 34.74 26.87 -0.43
N LEU A 7 33.93 27.04 -1.46
CA LEU A 7 32.47 27.01 -1.35
C LEU A 7 32.01 25.54 -1.37
N CYS A 8 31.83 24.94 -0.20
CA CYS A 8 31.15 23.65 -0.08
C CYS A 8 29.64 23.86 -0.26
N LEU A 9 29.16 23.65 -1.49
CA LEU A 9 27.72 23.48 -1.76
C LEU A 9 27.29 22.09 -1.29
N LEU A 10 26.80 22.01 -0.04
CA LEU A 10 26.01 20.87 0.43
C LEU A 10 24.64 20.92 -0.26
N ALA A 11 24.52 20.27 -1.41
CA ALA A 11 23.22 19.98 -2.00
C ALA A 11 22.55 18.90 -1.13
N ALA A 12 21.67 19.32 -0.22
CA ALA A 12 20.73 18.40 0.41
C ALA A 12 19.77 17.92 -0.67
N ALA A 13 20.05 16.74 -1.25
CA ALA A 13 19.07 16.04 -2.06
C ALA A 13 17.88 15.73 -1.13
N MET A 14 16.77 16.44 -1.31
CA MET A 14 15.51 16.01 -0.73
C MET A 14 15.16 14.68 -1.41
N VAL A 15 15.47 13.57 -0.74
CA VAL A 15 15.01 12.25 -1.13
C VAL A 15 13.52 12.22 -0.82
N PHE A 16 12.70 12.74 -1.74
CA PHE A 16 11.28 12.42 -1.73
C PHE A 16 11.17 10.92 -1.97
N GLY A 17 10.80 10.17 -0.93
CA GLY A 17 10.61 8.74 -1.06
C GLY A 17 9.61 8.45 -2.17
N GLN A 18 10.05 7.74 -3.20
CA GLN A 18 9.24 7.50 -4.38
C GLN A 18 8.09 6.56 -4.00
N LYS A 19 6.86 7.06 -4.19
CA LYS A 19 5.63 6.29 -3.98
C LYS A 19 5.06 5.92 -5.33
N ILE A 20 4.62 4.68 -5.44
CA ILE A 20 3.89 4.17 -6.60
C ILE A 20 2.43 4.06 -6.20
N THR A 21 1.55 4.71 -6.94
CA THR A 21 0.11 4.51 -6.81
C THR A 21 -0.30 3.22 -7.53
N TRP A 22 -1.23 2.47 -6.95
CA TRP A 22 -1.74 1.26 -7.56
C TRP A 22 -2.54 1.62 -8.82
N GLU A 23 -2.29 0.89 -9.91
CA GLU A 23 -3.00 1.03 -11.18
C GLU A 23 -3.28 -0.36 -11.75
N GLU A 24 -4.43 -0.54 -12.39
CA GLU A 24 -4.80 -1.83 -13.00
C GLU A 24 -3.76 -2.21 -14.06
N GLY A 25 -3.22 -3.42 -13.96
CA GLY A 25 -2.19 -3.92 -14.89
C GLY A 25 -0.76 -3.47 -14.60
N ARG A 26 -0.52 -2.45 -13.76
CA ARG A 26 0.84 -2.04 -13.37
C ARG A 26 1.49 -3.13 -12.51
N LYS A 27 2.70 -3.55 -12.89
CA LYS A 27 3.49 -4.55 -12.16
C LYS A 27 4.66 -3.89 -11.43
N LEU A 28 4.90 -4.30 -10.20
CA LEU A 28 6.13 -4.02 -9.48
C LEU A 28 7.30 -4.74 -10.15
N THR A 29 8.46 -4.13 -10.06
CA THR A 29 9.74 -4.70 -10.49
C THR A 29 10.68 -4.72 -9.30
N TRP A 30 11.72 -5.56 -9.34
CA TRP A 30 12.70 -5.58 -8.26
C TRP A 30 13.40 -4.23 -8.05
N ASP A 31 13.48 -3.38 -9.07
CA ASP A 31 14.03 -2.02 -8.96
C ASP A 31 13.21 -1.10 -8.06
N ASN A 32 11.94 -1.46 -7.78
CA ASN A 32 11.09 -0.71 -6.86
C ASN A 32 11.40 -1.00 -5.38
N PHE A 33 12.20 -2.02 -5.06
CA PHE A 33 12.57 -2.38 -3.68
C PHE A 33 13.95 -1.80 -3.34
N LYS A 34 13.96 -0.54 -2.91
CA LYS A 34 15.18 0.29 -2.77
C LYS A 34 15.74 0.34 -1.36
N SER A 35 14.98 -0.08 -0.36
CA SER A 35 15.43 0.01 1.03
C SER A 35 16.64 -0.90 1.27
N PRO A 36 17.75 -0.39 1.83
CA PRO A 36 18.94 -1.18 2.14
C PRO A 36 18.75 -2.07 3.37
N VAL A 37 17.63 -1.91 4.07
CA VAL A 37 17.37 -2.53 5.37
C VAL A 37 16.69 -3.88 5.18
N ASN A 38 17.41 -4.98 5.43
CA ASN A 38 16.78 -6.28 5.68
C ASN A 38 16.52 -6.43 7.18
N LYS A 39 15.25 -6.33 7.59
CA LYS A 39 14.86 -6.23 9.01
C LYS A 39 14.21 -7.50 9.59
N LYS A 40 14.29 -8.66 8.92
CA LYS A 40 13.65 -9.89 9.42
C LYS A 40 14.68 -11.00 9.67
N ASN A 41 14.69 -11.51 10.90
CA ASN A 41 15.46 -12.69 11.31
C ASN A 41 14.83 -14.02 10.84
N ASN A 42 13.80 -13.98 10.00
CA ASN A 42 13.13 -15.17 9.47
C ASN A 42 13.79 -15.59 8.14
N PRO A 43 14.44 -16.77 8.05
CA PRO A 43 15.10 -17.21 6.83
C PRO A 43 14.15 -17.43 5.65
N ASP A 44 12.85 -17.62 5.90
CA ASP A 44 11.84 -17.86 4.86
C ASP A 44 11.36 -16.56 4.17
N VAL A 45 11.76 -15.38 4.65
CA VAL A 45 11.34 -14.11 4.05
C VAL A 45 12.41 -13.57 3.11
N ALA A 46 12.07 -13.44 1.83
CA ALA A 46 12.97 -12.98 0.78
C ALA A 46 12.81 -11.49 0.45
N ALA A 47 11.66 -10.89 0.72
CA ALA A 47 11.40 -9.47 0.46
C ALA A 47 10.32 -8.91 1.41
N TYR A 48 10.08 -7.62 1.32
CA TYR A 48 9.00 -6.95 2.03
C TYR A 48 8.46 -5.78 1.22
N THR A 49 7.15 -5.83 0.97
CA THR A 49 6.36 -4.77 0.35
C THR A 49 5.79 -3.82 1.40
N HIS A 50 6.36 -2.62 1.51
CA HIS A 50 5.80 -1.56 2.33
C HIS A 50 4.69 -0.82 1.57
N CYS A 51 3.45 -1.32 1.70
CA CYS A 51 2.27 -0.75 1.05
C CYS A 51 1.11 -0.50 2.02
N GLY A 52 0.14 0.30 1.56
CA GLY A 52 -1.05 0.66 2.32
C GLY A 52 -1.83 1.74 1.55
N TRP A 53 -2.36 2.71 2.27
CA TRP A 53 -3.09 3.82 1.67
C TRP A 53 -2.82 5.15 2.35
N GLU A 54 -3.07 6.20 1.59
CA GLU A 54 -3.16 7.57 2.08
C GLU A 54 -4.58 8.07 1.86
N PHE A 55 -5.05 8.95 2.74
CA PHE A 55 -6.35 9.59 2.55
C PHE A 55 -6.29 11.07 2.90
N SER A 56 -7.17 11.84 2.27
CA SER A 56 -7.42 13.24 2.58
C SER A 56 -8.92 13.51 2.59
N SER A 57 -9.34 14.55 3.30
CA SER A 57 -10.73 14.98 3.31
C SER A 57 -10.84 16.50 3.21
N ILE A 58 -11.81 16.97 2.43
CA ILE A 58 -12.20 18.36 2.34
C ILE A 58 -13.57 18.48 3.02
N LYS A 59 -13.58 19.12 4.19
CA LYS A 59 -14.76 19.24 5.06
C LYS A 59 -15.11 20.70 5.29
N SER A 60 -16.35 20.94 5.71
CA SER A 60 -16.83 22.22 6.20
C SER A 60 -17.07 22.18 7.70
N SER A 61 -17.07 23.35 8.34
CA SER A 61 -17.54 23.52 9.72
C SER A 61 -19.06 23.30 9.84
N ASN A 62 -19.82 23.48 8.76
CA ASN A 62 -21.24 23.14 8.71
C ASN A 62 -21.41 21.61 8.62
N PRO A 63 -22.01 20.93 9.62
CA PRO A 63 -22.16 19.47 9.61
C PRO A 63 -22.99 18.94 8.44
N LYS A 64 -23.88 19.74 7.85
CA LYS A 64 -24.74 19.34 6.73
C LYS A 64 -24.09 19.53 5.36
N ALA A 65 -22.98 20.25 5.28
CA ALA A 65 -22.29 20.48 4.02
C ALA A 65 -21.62 19.20 3.50
N PRO A 66 -21.52 19.02 2.17
CA PRO A 66 -20.91 17.85 1.57
C PRO A 66 -19.44 17.71 2.00
N VAL A 67 -18.95 16.48 1.97
CA VAL A 67 -17.53 16.15 2.19
C VAL A 67 -16.98 15.43 0.98
N THR A 68 -15.74 15.75 0.62
CA THR A 68 -14.97 14.97 -0.36
C THR A 68 -13.90 14.20 0.40
N ILE A 69 -13.78 12.90 0.13
CA ILE A 69 -12.73 12.05 0.70
C ILE A 69 -12.00 11.38 -0.46
N THR A 70 -10.69 11.53 -0.49
CA THR A 70 -9.82 10.84 -1.45
C THR A 70 -9.03 9.78 -0.71
N ILE A 71 -8.98 8.56 -1.24
CA ILE A 71 -8.25 7.43 -0.65
C ILE A 71 -7.45 6.78 -1.77
N THR A 72 -6.13 6.66 -1.59
CA THR A 72 -5.19 6.22 -2.63
C THR A 72 -4.30 5.12 -2.09
N THR A 73 -4.23 4.01 -2.81
CA THR A 73 -3.33 2.89 -2.50
C THR A 73 -1.91 3.24 -2.91
N ILE A 74 -0.95 3.07 -2.00
CA ILE A 74 0.44 3.42 -2.20
C ILE A 74 1.39 2.27 -1.88
N PHE A 75 2.44 2.17 -2.67
CA PHE A 75 3.64 1.39 -2.42
C PHE A 75 4.82 2.33 -2.19
N ASN A 76 5.64 2.09 -1.16
CA ASN A 76 6.78 2.93 -0.83
C ASN A 76 8.09 2.23 -1.19
N GLU A 77 8.77 2.72 -2.22
CA GLU A 77 9.98 2.08 -2.75
C GLU A 77 11.14 2.08 -1.73
N GLU A 78 11.32 3.20 -1.02
CA GLU A 78 12.40 3.41 -0.05
C GLU A 78 12.23 2.64 1.27
N LYS A 79 11.03 2.13 1.52
CA LYS A 79 10.72 1.29 2.69
C LYS A 79 10.53 -0.18 2.35
N SER A 80 10.53 -0.53 1.07
CA SER A 80 10.42 -1.90 0.59
C SER A 80 11.81 -2.46 0.30
N TRP A 81 12.10 -3.67 0.74
CA TRP A 81 13.44 -4.28 0.63
C TRP A 81 13.35 -5.67 0.00
N LYS A 82 14.49 -6.13 -0.50
CA LYS A 82 14.66 -7.46 -1.08
C LYS A 82 16.00 -8.06 -0.66
N ASP A 83 16.04 -9.38 -0.45
CA ASP A 83 17.27 -10.15 -0.31
C ASP A 83 17.72 -10.62 -1.71
N ILE A 84 18.73 -9.94 -2.27
CA ILE A 84 19.24 -10.20 -3.62
C ILE A 84 19.67 -11.66 -3.86
N LYS A 85 19.93 -12.44 -2.81
CA LYS A 85 20.32 -13.85 -2.94
C LYS A 85 19.12 -14.80 -3.06
N LYS A 86 17.91 -14.33 -2.74
CA LYS A 86 16.70 -15.14 -2.66
C LYS A 86 15.61 -14.71 -3.63
N ILE A 87 15.71 -13.54 -4.24
CA ILE A 87 14.68 -13.04 -5.16
C ILE A 87 14.56 -13.91 -6.42
N ASP A 88 13.32 -14.09 -6.85
CA ASP A 88 12.94 -14.63 -8.16
C ASP A 88 11.60 -14.04 -8.61
N ASP A 89 11.15 -14.36 -9.82
CA ASP A 89 9.90 -13.82 -10.37
C ASP A 89 8.65 -14.29 -9.60
N TYR A 90 8.72 -15.45 -8.93
CA TYR A 90 7.60 -16.00 -8.18
C TYR A 90 7.40 -15.29 -6.84
N ILE A 91 8.50 -14.94 -6.17
CA ILE A 91 8.51 -14.11 -4.98
C ILE A 91 8.09 -12.68 -5.36
N LEU A 92 8.49 -12.15 -6.52
CA LEU A 92 8.00 -10.84 -6.95
C LEU A 92 6.48 -10.85 -7.14
N LEU A 93 5.92 -11.94 -7.67
CA LEU A 93 4.47 -12.12 -7.72
C LEU A 93 3.85 -12.13 -6.32
N HIS A 94 4.49 -12.76 -5.34
CA HIS A 94 4.03 -12.76 -3.95
C HIS A 94 3.97 -11.33 -3.40
N GLU A 95 5.03 -10.56 -3.60
CA GLU A 95 5.15 -9.17 -3.19
C GLU A 95 4.14 -8.25 -3.90
N GLN A 96 3.90 -8.48 -5.20
CA GLN A 96 2.83 -7.79 -5.93
C GLN A 96 1.45 -8.01 -5.29
N LYS A 97 1.18 -9.22 -4.77
CA LYS A 97 -0.13 -9.48 -4.13
C LYS A 97 -0.32 -8.70 -2.85
N HIS A 98 0.73 -8.41 -2.07
CA HIS A 98 0.59 -7.50 -0.94
C HIS A 98 0.07 -6.13 -1.38
N PHE A 99 0.54 -5.61 -2.52
CA PHE A 99 0.06 -4.34 -3.06
C PHE A 99 -1.37 -4.43 -3.62
N ASP A 100 -1.72 -5.53 -4.27
CA ASP A 100 -3.08 -5.79 -4.75
C ASP A 100 -4.08 -5.95 -3.59
N ILE A 101 -3.67 -6.57 -2.48
CA ILE A 101 -4.45 -6.66 -1.24
C ILE A 101 -4.69 -5.25 -0.68
N ALA A 102 -3.69 -4.37 -0.70
CA ALA A 102 -3.87 -2.99 -0.26
C ALA A 102 -4.95 -2.28 -1.09
N GLU A 103 -4.95 -2.44 -2.43
CA GLU A 103 -6.00 -1.88 -3.28
C GLU A 103 -7.36 -2.53 -2.99
N LEU A 104 -7.43 -3.85 -2.81
CA LEU A 104 -8.67 -4.54 -2.46
C LEU A 104 -9.33 -3.91 -1.22
N PHE A 105 -8.55 -3.66 -0.18
CA PHE A 105 -9.07 -3.04 1.05
C PHE A 105 -9.38 -1.55 0.87
N VAL A 106 -8.66 -0.84 0.01
CA VAL A 106 -9.02 0.53 -0.36
C VAL A 106 -10.32 0.59 -1.15
N ARG A 107 -10.62 -0.36 -2.05
CA ARG A 107 -11.93 -0.45 -2.72
C ARG A 107 -13.05 -0.70 -1.72
N LYS A 108 -12.85 -1.61 -0.75
CA LYS A 108 -13.78 -1.82 0.38
C LYS A 108 -13.98 -0.54 1.20
N PHE A 109 -12.91 0.22 1.43
CA PHE A 109 -12.95 1.48 2.14
C PHE A 109 -13.76 2.54 1.39
N ARG A 110 -13.46 2.76 0.11
CA ARG A 110 -14.19 3.69 -0.77
C ARG A 110 -15.68 3.32 -0.83
N LYS A 111 -16.01 2.02 -0.93
CA LYS A 111 -17.39 1.53 -0.86
C LYS A 111 -18.07 1.94 0.45
N ALA A 112 -17.48 1.61 1.60
CA ALA A 112 -18.06 1.93 2.90
C ALA A 112 -18.24 3.44 3.11
N VAL A 113 -17.29 4.25 2.64
CA VAL A 113 -17.38 5.72 2.64
C VAL A 113 -18.54 6.20 1.77
N ALA A 114 -18.63 5.73 0.51
CA ALA A 114 -19.69 6.16 -0.42
C ALA A 114 -21.11 5.82 0.07
N GLU A 115 -21.24 4.71 0.80
CA GLU A 115 -22.51 4.24 1.37
C GLU A 115 -22.91 4.99 2.65
N LYS A 116 -21.95 5.42 3.47
CA LYS A 116 -22.23 5.93 4.83
C LYS A 116 -21.93 7.41 5.06
N ILE A 117 -21.12 8.04 4.20
CA ILE A 117 -20.61 9.39 4.42
C ILE A 117 -20.97 10.28 3.24
N ARG A 118 -21.88 11.24 3.46
CA ARG A 118 -22.24 12.26 2.47
C ARG A 118 -21.92 13.67 2.95
N THR A 119 -21.93 13.89 4.26
CA THR A 119 -21.75 15.21 4.86
C THR A 119 -20.56 15.26 5.82
N SER A 120 -20.13 16.47 6.16
CA SER A 120 -19.07 16.70 7.15
C SER A 120 -19.43 16.14 8.54
N GLY A 121 -20.72 16.11 8.89
CA GLY A 121 -21.24 15.48 10.10
C GLY A 121 -21.13 13.95 10.07
N ASP A 122 -21.48 13.32 8.94
CA ASP A 122 -21.30 11.87 8.75
C ASP A 122 -19.84 11.47 8.86
N TYR A 123 -18.93 12.26 8.26
CA TYR A 123 -17.49 12.04 8.39
C TYR A 123 -17.08 11.99 9.86
N ASN A 124 -17.45 13.03 10.62
CA ASN A 124 -17.07 13.14 12.02
C ASN A 124 -17.63 11.99 12.86
N LYS A 125 -18.79 11.45 12.48
CA LYS A 125 -19.46 10.36 13.19
C LYS A 125 -18.94 8.97 12.81
N TYR A 126 -18.67 8.71 11.53
CA TYR A 126 -18.48 7.35 11.01
C TYR A 126 -17.09 7.05 10.50
N PHE A 127 -16.32 8.06 10.05
CA PHE A 127 -15.08 7.82 9.30
C PHE A 127 -14.07 7.01 10.11
N LYS A 128 -13.86 7.36 11.40
CA LYS A 128 -12.88 6.67 12.25
C LYS A 128 -13.22 5.20 12.41
N THR A 129 -14.47 4.87 12.71
CA THR A 129 -14.91 3.47 12.88
C THR A 129 -14.77 2.67 11.59
N ILE A 130 -15.08 3.27 10.43
CA ILE A 130 -14.87 2.63 9.13
C ILE A 130 -13.38 2.38 8.89
N TYR A 131 -12.55 3.40 9.10
CA TYR A 131 -11.10 3.30 8.95
C TYR A 131 -10.51 2.21 9.84
N ASP A 132 -10.84 2.21 11.13
CA ASP A 132 -10.31 1.24 12.09
C ASP A 132 -10.68 -0.19 11.66
N GLY A 133 -11.94 -0.42 11.26
CA GLY A 133 -12.40 -1.73 10.79
C GLY A 133 -11.66 -2.19 9.52
N ILE A 134 -11.57 -1.33 8.50
CA ILE A 134 -10.82 -1.63 7.27
C ILE A 134 -9.35 -1.92 7.56
N SER A 135 -8.73 -1.13 8.44
CA SER A 135 -7.33 -1.29 8.83
C SER A 135 -7.10 -2.62 9.51
N THR A 136 -7.95 -2.99 10.49
CA THR A 136 -7.88 -4.29 11.16
C THR A 136 -8.03 -5.45 10.17
N ASP A 137 -9.04 -5.40 9.30
CA ASP A 137 -9.28 -6.49 8.35
C ASP A 137 -8.14 -6.60 7.33
N TYR A 138 -7.58 -5.48 6.87
CA TYR A 138 -6.41 -5.44 6.00
C TYR A 138 -5.20 -6.10 6.64
N GLN A 139 -4.87 -5.74 7.89
CA GLN A 139 -3.73 -6.33 8.60
C GLN A 139 -3.93 -7.85 8.80
N ASN A 140 -5.14 -8.26 9.18
CA ASN A 140 -5.47 -9.67 9.33
C ASN A 140 -5.32 -10.44 8.02
N PHE A 141 -5.76 -9.86 6.90
CA PHE A 141 -5.62 -10.49 5.59
C PHE A 141 -4.16 -10.59 5.14
N GLN A 142 -3.36 -9.52 5.32
CA GLN A 142 -1.93 -9.55 4.98
C GLN A 142 -1.19 -10.63 5.79
N MET A 143 -1.47 -10.73 7.10
CA MET A 143 -0.88 -11.76 7.96
C MET A 143 -1.32 -13.18 7.57
N ALA A 144 -2.61 -13.37 7.24
CA ALA A 144 -3.12 -14.66 6.79
C ALA A 144 -2.47 -15.09 5.47
N TYR A 145 -2.38 -14.17 4.51
CA TYR A 145 -1.73 -14.39 3.22
C TYR A 145 -0.25 -14.80 3.39
N ASP A 146 0.52 -14.05 4.18
CA ASP A 146 1.91 -14.38 4.51
C ASP A 146 2.04 -15.79 5.13
N ARG A 147 1.21 -16.08 6.15
CA ARG A 147 1.25 -17.34 6.89
C ARG A 147 0.90 -18.53 6.00
N GLU A 148 -0.19 -18.45 5.24
CA GLU A 148 -0.76 -19.57 4.50
C GLU A 148 0.00 -19.87 3.21
N THR A 149 0.56 -18.85 2.58
CA THR A 149 1.49 -19.03 1.46
C THR A 149 2.91 -19.33 1.92
N ARG A 150 3.18 -19.31 3.23
CA ARG A 150 4.53 -19.40 3.80
C ARG A 150 5.49 -18.40 3.14
N HIS A 151 5.12 -17.12 3.13
CA HIS A 151 5.88 -16.04 2.50
C HIS A 151 6.21 -16.32 1.02
N GLY A 152 5.24 -16.89 0.29
CA GLY A 152 5.35 -17.21 -1.13
C GLY A 152 6.03 -18.55 -1.47
N ILE A 153 6.41 -19.36 -0.47
CA ILE A 153 6.98 -20.70 -0.70
C ILE A 153 5.91 -21.70 -1.16
N ASN A 154 4.71 -21.64 -0.60
CA ASN A 154 3.59 -22.51 -0.96
C ASN A 154 2.89 -21.99 -2.22
N LYS A 155 3.24 -22.57 -3.37
CA LYS A 155 2.75 -22.13 -4.67
C LYS A 155 1.25 -22.35 -4.88
N GLU A 156 0.74 -23.48 -4.39
CA GLU A 156 -0.68 -23.83 -4.49
C GLU A 156 -1.54 -22.79 -3.75
N LYS A 157 -1.19 -22.48 -2.50
CA LYS A 157 -1.90 -21.47 -1.72
C LYS A 157 -1.79 -20.07 -2.32
N GLN A 158 -0.62 -19.69 -2.83
CA GLN A 158 -0.50 -18.39 -3.50
C GLN A 158 -1.37 -18.32 -4.77
N ALA A 159 -1.52 -19.41 -5.53
CA ALA A 159 -2.41 -19.45 -6.68
C ALA A 159 -3.89 -19.30 -6.28
N GLU A 160 -4.33 -19.95 -5.18
CA GLU A 160 -5.68 -19.76 -4.63
C GLU A 160 -5.94 -18.30 -4.25
N TYR A 161 -4.98 -17.68 -3.55
CA TYR A 161 -5.06 -16.26 -3.18
C TYR A 161 -5.04 -15.34 -4.41
N ASN A 162 -4.22 -15.63 -5.43
CA ASN A 162 -4.18 -14.86 -6.66
C ASN A 162 -5.56 -14.76 -7.32
N ASN A 163 -6.26 -15.90 -7.42
CA ASN A 163 -7.62 -15.96 -7.98
C ASN A 163 -8.61 -15.20 -7.09
N THR A 164 -8.57 -15.46 -5.78
CA THR A 164 -9.46 -14.83 -4.79
C THR A 164 -9.32 -13.30 -4.77
N ILE A 165 -8.08 -12.79 -4.83
CA ILE A 165 -7.81 -11.35 -4.85
C ILE A 165 -8.28 -10.74 -6.17
N SER A 166 -8.00 -11.39 -7.31
CA SER A 166 -8.44 -10.93 -8.63
C SER A 166 -9.97 -10.82 -8.69
N GLU A 167 -10.68 -11.87 -8.29
CA GLU A 167 -12.14 -11.90 -8.27
C GLU A 167 -12.72 -10.80 -7.38
N GLN A 168 -12.18 -10.61 -6.17
CA GLN A 168 -12.66 -9.56 -5.28
C GLN A 168 -12.36 -8.15 -5.79
N LEU A 169 -11.22 -7.93 -6.45
CA LEU A 169 -10.93 -6.67 -7.11
C LEU A 169 -11.96 -6.39 -8.20
N ASP A 170 -12.24 -7.36 -9.07
CA ASP A 170 -13.22 -7.24 -10.15
C ASP A 170 -14.63 -6.99 -9.62
N ASN A 171 -15.06 -7.70 -8.56
CA ASN A 171 -16.35 -7.48 -7.91
C ASN A 171 -16.49 -6.07 -7.32
N LEU A 172 -15.38 -5.40 -7.02
CA LEU A 172 -15.34 -4.04 -6.48
C LEU A 172 -14.87 -3.00 -7.51
N LYS A 173 -14.89 -3.32 -8.81
CA LYS A 173 -14.36 -2.46 -9.88
C LYS A 173 -15.00 -1.06 -9.93
N SER A 174 -16.26 -0.92 -9.52
CA SER A 174 -16.94 0.38 -9.40
C SER A 174 -16.35 1.30 -8.32
N TYR A 175 -15.49 0.78 -7.44
CA TYR A 175 -14.82 1.52 -6.37
C TYR A 175 -13.29 1.61 -6.57
N GLN A 176 -12.79 1.34 -7.77
CA GLN A 176 -11.40 1.63 -8.12
C GLN A 176 -11.12 3.14 -8.06
N ALA A 177 -9.84 3.52 -8.04
CA ALA A 177 -9.49 4.94 -8.10
C ALA A 177 -10.04 5.55 -9.42
N PRO A 178 -10.64 6.74 -9.38
CA PRO A 178 -11.06 7.44 -10.59
C PRO A 178 -9.86 7.82 -11.47
#